data_AF-L0JT58-F1
#
_entry.id   AF-L0JT58-F1
#
_cell.length_a   1.000
_cell.length_b   1.000
_cell.length_c   1.000
_cell.angle_alpha   90.00
_cell.angle_beta   90.00
_cell.angle_gamma   90.00
#
_symmetry.space_group_name_H-M   'P 1'
#
loop_
_entity.id
_entity.type
_entity.pdbx_description
1 polymer ?
#
loop_
_entity_poly.entity_id
_entity_poly.type
_entity_poly.pdbx_seq_one_letter_code
_entity_poly.pdbx_strand_id
1 'polypeptide(L)'
;MDASEPLQWRRDPDTSRTVRLLWSLGVGTFFAVSIIIVFWRLFDMAGQIGGQSIVVAALAAVLVTAVAFALSSNADRQFERIADRLPISVDRDVSLARLKDAILGTTAMVVAIGSLMIAGRVVAQQGLLDGIGAGPFTGLAALSLPLALVALLLASFLRSVGAYDPDERTIYLYDPDQAIDLDVIEGASVRRIGDVAIVNFDYAQPDGRYVQGPRRVVLPPRVASEVVAAVDAR
;
A
#
# COMPACT_ATOMS: atom_id res chain seq x y z
N MET A 1 7.49 0.13 -42.48
CA MET A 1 6.72 -0.41 -41.35
C MET A 1 7.13 0.45 -40.18
N ASP A 2 6.20 1.22 -39.63
CA ASP A 2 6.47 2.03 -38.44
C ASP A 2 6.70 1.07 -37.28
N ALA A 3 7.88 1.15 -36.66
CA ALA A 3 8.19 0.37 -35.46
C ALA A 3 7.17 0.73 -34.38
N SER A 4 6.52 -0.27 -33.79
CA SER A 4 5.54 -0.01 -32.75
C SER A 4 6.30 0.30 -31.46
N GLU A 5 6.12 1.51 -30.92
CA GLU A 5 6.86 1.93 -29.72
C GLU A 5 6.64 0.94 -28.55
N PRO A 6 7.71 0.56 -27.82
CA PRO A 6 7.61 -0.39 -26.72
C PRO A 6 6.74 0.18 -25.60
N LEU A 7 5.81 -0.63 -25.13
CA LEU A 7 4.85 -0.26 -24.10
C LEU A 7 5.50 -0.42 -22.71
N GLN A 8 6.07 0.67 -22.20
CA GLN A 8 6.68 0.70 -20.87
C GLN A 8 5.62 0.84 -19.77
N TRP A 9 5.81 0.15 -18.65
CA TRP A 9 5.00 0.36 -17.47
C TRP A 9 5.81 0.40 -16.18
N ARG A 10 5.30 1.20 -15.26
CA ARG A 10 5.74 1.26 -13.88
C ARG A 10 4.52 1.26 -12.99
N ARG A 11 4.39 0.23 -12.16
CA ARG A 11 3.35 0.02 -11.18
C ARG A 11 3.94 0.15 -9.79
N ASP A 12 3.67 1.27 -9.14
CA ASP A 12 4.09 1.57 -7.78
C ASP A 12 2.98 2.35 -7.06
N PRO A 13 3.14 2.76 -5.78
CA PRO A 13 2.10 3.52 -5.07
C PRO A 13 1.65 4.78 -5.80
N ASP A 14 2.46 5.32 -6.70
CA ASP A 14 2.19 6.58 -7.39
C ASP A 14 1.29 6.36 -8.62
N THR A 15 1.34 5.17 -9.23
CA THR A 15 0.57 4.83 -10.44
C THR A 15 -0.59 3.86 -10.19
N SER A 16 -0.64 3.17 -9.04
CA SER A 16 -1.74 2.24 -8.70
C SER A 16 -2.41 2.59 -7.37
N ARG A 17 -3.73 2.78 -7.41
CA ARG A 17 -4.57 3.06 -6.24
C ARG A 17 -4.54 1.90 -5.24
N THR A 18 -4.55 0.66 -5.73
CA THR A 18 -4.52 -0.52 -4.86
C THR A 18 -3.21 -0.62 -4.09
N VAL A 19 -2.08 -0.45 -4.77
CA VAL A 19 -0.75 -0.45 -4.14
C VAL A 19 -0.64 0.71 -3.14
N ARG A 20 -1.15 1.88 -3.51
CA ARG A 20 -1.18 3.06 -2.64
C ARG A 20 -1.97 2.83 -1.35
N LEU A 21 -3.18 2.27 -1.44
CA LEU A 21 -4.03 1.99 -0.28
C LEU A 21 -3.41 0.93 0.63
N LEU A 22 -2.89 -0.17 0.07
CA LEU A 22 -2.22 -1.22 0.84
C LEU A 22 -0.97 -0.69 1.55
N TRP A 23 -0.18 0.13 0.85
CA TRP A 23 1.00 0.77 1.42
C TRP A 23 0.62 1.77 2.53
N SER A 24 -0.34 2.66 2.26
CA SER A 24 -0.86 3.65 3.23
C SER A 24 -1.44 2.98 4.47
N LEU A 25 -2.22 1.92 4.31
CA LEU A 25 -2.77 1.13 5.42
C LEU A 25 -1.64 0.50 6.23
N GLY A 26 -0.69 -0.13 5.54
CA GLY A 26 0.45 -0.79 6.15
C GLY A 26 1.30 0.17 6.99
N VAL A 27 1.88 1.18 6.33
CA VAL A 27 2.73 2.20 6.97
C VAL A 27 1.94 2.98 8.02
N GLY A 28 0.70 3.37 7.70
CA GLY A 28 -0.18 4.11 8.59
C GLY A 28 -0.48 3.36 9.88
N THR A 29 -0.72 2.05 9.81
CA THR A 29 -0.94 1.22 11.01
C THR A 29 0.30 1.18 11.90
N PHE A 30 1.50 1.05 11.32
CA PHE A 30 2.74 1.07 12.09
C PHE A 30 2.92 2.36 12.88
N PHE A 31 2.79 3.50 12.21
CA PHE A 31 2.87 4.80 12.88
C PHE A 31 1.75 4.99 13.89
N ALA A 32 0.53 4.53 13.58
CA ALA A 32 -0.60 4.63 14.50
C ALA A 32 -0.32 3.88 15.80
N VAL A 33 0.18 2.64 15.71
CA VAL A 33 0.54 1.85 16.89
C VAL A 33 1.64 2.54 17.70
N SER A 34 2.69 3.07 17.05
CA SER A 34 3.74 3.82 17.74
C SER A 34 3.18 5.06 18.47
N ILE A 35 2.33 5.84 17.80
CA ILE A 35 1.68 7.02 18.39
C ILE A 35 0.83 6.60 19.59
N ILE A 36 0.01 5.57 19.45
CA ILE A 36 -0.86 5.08 20.53
C ILE A 36 -0.03 4.66 21.75
N ILE A 37 1.06 3.90 21.56
CA ILE A 37 1.92 3.47 22.67
C ILE A 37 2.54 4.68 23.38
N VAL A 38 3.10 5.63 22.63
CA VAL A 38 3.71 6.84 23.19
C VAL A 38 2.68 7.68 23.94
N PHE A 39 1.53 7.94 23.33
CA PHE A 39 0.47 8.74 23.94
C PHE A 39 -0.16 8.08 25.15
N TRP A 40 -0.33 6.75 25.13
CA TRP A 40 -0.81 6.02 26.28
C TRP A 40 0.14 6.17 27.46
N ARG A 41 1.45 6.07 27.21
CA ARG A 41 2.45 6.30 28.25
C ARG A 41 2.41 7.73 28.80
N LEU A 42 2.28 8.72 27.93
CA LEU A 42 2.13 10.13 28.34
C LEU A 42 0.85 10.38 29.14
N PHE A 43 -0.26 9.75 28.72
CA PHE A 43 -1.54 9.84 29.39
C PHE A 43 -1.48 9.27 30.82
N ASP A 44 -0.83 8.12 31.00
CA ASP A 44 -0.62 7.51 32.32
C ASP A 44 0.23 8.41 33.23
N MET A 45 1.32 8.98 32.71
CA MET A 45 2.16 9.90 33.48
C MET A 45 1.39 11.17 33.86
N ALA A 46 0.62 11.74 32.92
CA ALA A 46 -0.20 12.91 33.18
C ALA A 46 -1.33 12.63 34.20
N GLY A 47 -1.79 11.38 34.32
CA GLY A 47 -2.74 10.96 35.35
C GLY A 47 -2.27 11.22 36.77
N GLN A 48 -0.95 11.17 37.02
CA GLN A 48 -0.38 11.41 38.34
C GLN A 48 -0.51 12.87 38.80
N ILE A 49 -0.71 13.80 37.85
CA ILE A 49 -0.80 15.24 38.11
C ILE A 49 -2.15 15.83 37.66
N GLY A 50 -3.13 14.99 37.31
CA GLY A 50 -4.45 15.43 36.82
C GLY A 50 -4.44 16.03 35.41
N GLY A 51 -3.34 15.90 34.65
CA GLY A 51 -3.14 16.49 33.32
C GLY A 51 -3.67 15.67 32.14
N GLN A 52 -4.47 14.63 32.37
CA GLN A 52 -4.94 13.71 31.33
C GLN A 52 -5.70 14.41 30.20
N SER A 53 -6.52 15.40 30.52
CA SER A 53 -7.28 16.19 29.52
C SER A 53 -6.36 16.94 28.56
N ILE A 54 -5.21 17.42 29.04
CA ILE A 54 -4.22 18.14 28.22
C ILE A 54 -3.61 17.19 27.18
N VAL A 55 -3.26 15.97 27.57
CA VAL A 55 -2.69 14.97 26.66
C VAL A 55 -3.69 14.58 25.57
N VAL A 56 -4.97 14.39 25.94
CA VAL A 56 -6.04 14.10 24.98
C VAL A 56 -6.26 15.27 24.02
N ALA A 57 -6.32 16.51 24.53
CA ALA A 57 -6.46 17.69 23.70
C ALA A 57 -5.27 17.88 22.74
N ALA A 58 -4.05 17.62 23.21
CA ALA A 58 -2.85 17.66 22.39
C ALA A 58 -2.88 16.61 21.28
N LEU A 59 -3.28 15.36 21.59
CA LEU A 59 -3.45 14.32 20.57
C LEU A 59 -4.48 14.73 19.52
N ALA A 60 -5.65 15.22 19.95
CA ALA A 60 -6.69 15.67 19.05
C ALA A 60 -6.20 16.82 18.15
N ALA A 61 -5.50 17.80 18.72
CA ALA A 61 -4.91 18.91 17.96
C ALA A 61 -3.90 18.41 16.92
N VAL A 62 -3.03 17.45 17.26
CA VAL A 62 -2.07 16.84 16.33
C VAL A 62 -2.80 16.14 15.19
N LEU A 63 -3.80 15.31 15.48
CA LEU A 63 -4.56 14.58 14.46
C LEU A 63 -5.31 15.53 13.52
N VAL A 64 -6.00 16.54 14.06
CA VAL A 64 -6.71 17.55 13.27
C VAL A 64 -5.74 18.33 12.38
N THR A 65 -4.58 18.72 12.93
CA THR A 65 -3.54 19.43 12.17
C THR A 65 -2.98 18.55 11.06
N ALA A 66 -2.74 17.27 11.32
CA ALA A 66 -2.23 16.31 10.35
C ALA A 66 -3.22 16.09 9.20
N VAL A 67 -4.52 15.96 9.50
CA VAL A 67 -5.57 15.85 8.49
C VAL A 67 -5.73 17.15 7.69
N ALA A 68 -5.74 18.30 8.37
CA ALA A 68 -5.81 19.60 7.71
C ALA A 68 -4.62 19.81 6.76
N PHE A 69 -3.42 19.41 7.17
CA PHE A 69 -2.24 19.41 6.33
C PHE A 69 -2.39 18.46 5.13
N ALA A 70 -2.84 17.21 5.34
CA ALA A 70 -2.99 16.24 4.27
C ALA A 70 -4.04 16.65 3.21
N LEU A 71 -5.10 17.35 3.62
CA LEU A 71 -6.17 17.83 2.74
C LEU A 71 -5.90 19.21 2.12
N SER A 72 -4.89 19.94 2.60
CA SER A 72 -4.58 21.29 2.13
C SER A 72 -3.97 21.25 0.73
N SER A 73 -4.53 22.03 -0.19
CA SER A 73 -3.94 22.30 -1.51
C SER A 73 -2.64 23.12 -1.43
N ASN A 74 -2.36 23.77 -0.29
CA ASN A 74 -1.13 24.51 -0.01
C ASN A 74 -0.10 23.70 0.79
N ALA A 75 -0.37 22.42 1.07
CA ALA A 75 0.54 21.54 1.79
C ALA A 75 1.90 21.44 1.10
N ASP A 76 1.92 21.47 -0.22
CA ASP A 76 3.13 21.37 -1.05
C ASP A 76 4.07 22.54 -0.76
N ARG A 77 3.55 23.77 -0.76
CA ARG A 77 4.32 24.99 -0.43
C ARG A 77 4.79 25.06 1.01
N GLN A 78 4.01 24.51 1.95
CA GLN A 78 4.43 24.46 3.36
C GLN A 78 5.53 23.44 3.58
N PHE A 79 5.43 22.28 2.92
CA PHE A 79 6.47 21.25 2.98
C PHE A 79 7.76 21.73 2.31
N GLU A 80 7.67 22.43 1.17
CA GLU A 80 8.82 23.07 0.51
C GLU A 80 9.62 23.95 1.49
N ARG A 81 8.94 24.82 2.25
CA ARG A 81 9.60 25.70 3.23
C ARG A 81 10.30 24.96 4.37
N ILE A 82 9.83 23.77 4.72
CA ILE A 82 10.42 22.94 5.79
C ILE A 82 11.55 22.09 5.20
N ALA A 83 11.34 21.51 4.02
CA ALA A 83 12.30 20.70 3.30
C ALA A 83 13.53 21.51 2.86
N ASP A 84 13.36 22.77 2.44
CA ASP A 84 14.49 23.66 2.11
C ASP A 84 15.39 23.97 3.32
N ARG A 85 14.92 23.71 4.55
CA ARG A 85 15.72 23.82 5.78
C ARG A 85 16.40 22.50 6.18
N LEU A 86 16.07 21.40 5.51
CA LEU A 86 16.59 20.06 5.79
C LEU A 86 17.49 19.63 4.61
N PRO A 87 18.74 19.20 4.85
CA PRO A 87 19.68 18.83 3.79
C PRO A 87 19.36 17.42 3.25
N ILE A 88 18.15 17.23 2.72
CA ILE A 88 17.70 15.94 2.20
C ILE A 88 17.32 16.11 0.73
N SER A 89 18.15 15.57 -0.15
CA SER A 89 17.89 15.45 -1.58
C SER A 89 17.01 14.22 -1.83
N VAL A 90 15.69 14.41 -1.83
CA VAL A 90 14.70 13.38 -2.22
C VAL A 90 13.94 13.89 -3.43
N ASP A 91 13.61 13.01 -4.38
CA ASP A 91 12.63 13.28 -5.44
C ASP A 91 11.32 13.80 -4.81
N ARG A 92 11.11 15.12 -4.91
CA ARG A 92 10.24 15.89 -4.00
C ARG A 92 8.75 15.61 -4.23
N ASP A 93 8.34 15.42 -5.49
CA ASP A 93 6.93 15.23 -5.85
C ASP A 93 6.40 13.84 -5.41
N VAL A 94 7.20 12.80 -5.65
CA VAL A 94 6.85 11.42 -5.26
C VAL A 94 6.87 11.25 -3.75
N SER A 95 7.81 11.90 -3.05
CA SER A 95 7.91 11.80 -1.60
C SER A 95 6.73 12.45 -0.86
N LEU A 96 6.15 13.51 -1.42
CA LEU A 96 5.10 14.29 -0.76
C LEU A 96 3.74 13.61 -0.86
N ALA A 97 3.40 13.06 -2.03
CA ALA A 97 2.18 12.26 -2.21
C ALA A 97 2.15 11.07 -1.23
N ARG A 98 3.28 10.34 -1.13
CA ARG A 98 3.44 9.24 -0.18
C ARG A 98 3.35 9.68 1.27
N LEU A 99 3.89 10.86 1.60
CA LEU A 99 3.77 11.40 2.95
C LEU A 99 2.31 11.71 3.30
N LYS A 100 1.55 12.35 2.40
CA LYS A 100 0.11 12.62 2.60
C LYS A 100 -0.66 11.32 2.82
N ASP A 101 -0.42 10.30 1.99
CA ASP A 101 -1.07 9.00 2.13
C ASP A 101 -0.69 8.30 3.44
N ALA A 102 0.56 8.40 3.88
CA ALA A 102 0.99 7.85 5.17
C ALA A 102 0.35 8.60 6.35
N ILE A 103 0.24 9.92 6.29
CA ILE A 103 -0.43 10.74 7.32
C ILE A 103 -1.91 10.35 7.42
N LEU A 104 -2.62 10.29 6.29
CA LEU A 104 -4.04 9.91 6.28
C LEU A 104 -4.25 8.48 6.80
N GLY A 105 -3.43 7.53 6.34
CA GLY A 105 -3.45 6.16 6.83
C GLY A 105 -3.19 6.08 8.33
N THR A 106 -2.21 6.84 8.83
CA THR A 106 -1.88 6.93 10.25
C THR A 106 -3.05 7.46 11.06
N THR A 107 -3.61 8.60 10.68
CA THR A 107 -4.73 9.20 11.40
C THR A 107 -5.95 8.29 11.39
N ALA A 108 -6.29 7.68 10.26
CA ALA A 108 -7.39 6.74 10.16
C ALA A 108 -7.20 5.54 11.11
N MET A 109 -5.99 4.98 11.16
CA MET A 109 -5.69 3.83 12.03
C MET A 109 -5.62 4.21 13.51
N VAL A 110 -5.14 5.42 13.86
CA VAL A 110 -5.19 5.93 15.25
C VAL A 110 -6.64 6.01 15.71
N VAL A 111 -7.53 6.57 14.89
CA VAL A 111 -8.95 6.66 15.20
C VAL A 111 -9.56 5.26 15.31
N ALA A 112 -9.33 4.37 14.34
CA ALA A 112 -9.91 3.03 14.34
C ALA A 112 -9.47 2.21 15.56
N ILE A 113 -8.16 2.10 15.81
CA ILE A 113 -7.60 1.35 16.93
C ILE A 113 -7.99 2.02 18.27
N GLY A 114 -7.91 3.34 18.35
CA GLY A 114 -8.30 4.10 19.55
C GLY A 114 -9.78 3.90 19.90
N SER A 115 -10.68 3.96 18.91
CA SER A 115 -12.11 3.69 19.10
C SER A 115 -12.37 2.26 19.56
N LEU A 116 -11.68 1.26 18.99
CA LEU A 116 -11.74 -0.13 19.45
C LEU A 116 -11.34 -0.24 20.92
N MET A 117 -10.22 0.38 21.32
CA MET A 117 -9.76 0.36 22.71
C MET A 117 -10.74 1.03 23.67
N ILE A 118 -11.30 2.18 23.30
CA ILE A 118 -12.30 2.90 24.11
C ILE A 118 -13.57 2.06 24.24
N ALA A 119 -14.08 1.50 23.13
CA ALA A 119 -15.26 0.63 23.15
C ALA A 119 -15.04 -0.58 24.05
N GLY A 120 -13.88 -1.25 23.95
CA GLY A 120 -13.52 -2.36 24.82
C GLY A 120 -13.52 -1.98 26.30
N ARG A 121 -13.00 -0.78 26.63
CA ARG A 121 -13.01 -0.25 28.00
C ARG A 121 -14.42 0.01 28.51
N VAL A 122 -15.27 0.64 27.71
CA VAL A 122 -16.67 0.94 28.08
C VAL A 122 -17.45 -0.35 28.32
N VAL A 123 -17.33 -1.31 27.40
CA VAL A 123 -18.01 -2.61 27.52
C VAL A 123 -17.56 -3.37 28.77
N ALA A 124 -16.26 -3.36 29.08
CA ALA A 124 -15.75 -4.00 30.28
C ALA A 124 -16.23 -3.32 31.57
N GLN A 125 -16.33 -1.98 31.58
CA GLN A 125 -16.81 -1.22 32.75
C GLN A 125 -18.33 -1.39 32.98
N GLN A 126 -19.11 -1.53 31.92
CA GLN A 126 -20.57 -1.63 31.99
C GLN A 126 -21.07 -3.08 32.10
N GLY A 127 -20.17 -4.08 32.04
CA GLY A 127 -20.55 -5.50 32.08
C GLY A 127 -21.41 -5.96 30.88
N LEU A 128 -21.46 -5.17 29.80
CA LEU A 128 -22.41 -5.34 28.68
C LEU A 128 -22.28 -6.65 27.90
N LEU A 129 -21.16 -7.37 28.04
CA LEU A 129 -20.89 -8.64 27.34
C LEU A 129 -20.67 -9.82 28.31
N ASP A 130 -21.26 -9.78 29.50
CA ASP A 130 -21.41 -10.88 30.48
C ASP A 130 -20.37 -12.02 30.31
N GLY A 131 -19.16 -11.79 30.84
CA GLY A 131 -18.06 -12.77 30.84
C GLY A 131 -17.03 -12.66 29.70
N ILE A 132 -17.32 -11.98 28.60
CA ILE A 132 -16.37 -11.83 27.46
C ILE A 132 -15.39 -10.65 27.66
N GLY A 133 -15.81 -9.60 28.37
CA GLY A 133 -14.96 -8.44 28.71
C GLY A 133 -14.45 -7.65 27.51
N ALA A 134 -13.31 -6.97 27.66
CA ALA A 134 -12.68 -6.14 26.61
C ALA A 134 -11.94 -6.95 25.51
N GLY A 135 -11.80 -8.27 25.70
CA GLY A 135 -10.93 -9.15 24.91
C GLY A 135 -11.13 -9.10 23.39
N PRO A 136 -12.36 -9.08 22.86
CA PRO A 136 -12.58 -9.01 21.41
C PRO A 136 -12.08 -7.71 20.78
N PHE A 137 -12.25 -6.58 21.47
CA PHE A 137 -11.85 -5.27 20.96
C PHE A 137 -10.34 -5.09 20.95
N THR A 138 -9.67 -5.52 22.04
CA THR A 138 -8.20 -5.53 22.10
C THR A 138 -7.61 -6.56 21.13
N GLY A 139 -8.27 -7.70 20.93
CA GLY A 139 -7.89 -8.69 19.92
C GLY A 139 -7.97 -8.13 18.50
N LEU A 140 -9.05 -7.45 18.13
CA LEU A 140 -9.18 -6.79 16.81
C LEU A 140 -8.16 -5.68 16.62
N ALA A 141 -7.91 -4.87 17.65
CA ALA A 141 -6.84 -3.87 17.65
C ALA A 141 -5.47 -4.53 17.43
N ALA A 142 -5.18 -5.64 18.11
CA ALA A 142 -3.92 -6.37 17.96
C ALA A 142 -3.77 -7.00 16.56
N LEU A 143 -4.86 -7.49 15.97
CA LEU A 143 -4.88 -8.06 14.61
C LEU A 143 -4.62 -7.02 13.51
N SER A 144 -4.78 -5.72 13.79
CA SER A 144 -4.47 -4.68 12.82
C SER A 144 -2.99 -4.69 12.40
N LEU A 145 -2.07 -5.01 13.32
CA LEU A 145 -0.63 -5.02 13.05
C LEU A 145 -0.20 -6.16 12.08
N PRO A 146 -0.54 -7.44 12.30
CA PRO A 146 -0.23 -8.49 11.34
C PRO A 146 -0.96 -8.27 10.00
N LEU A 147 -2.18 -7.73 10.02
CA LEU A 147 -2.89 -7.39 8.78
C LEU A 147 -2.18 -6.28 8.01
N ALA A 148 -1.64 -5.27 8.70
CA ALA A 148 -0.84 -4.21 8.10
C ALA A 148 0.47 -4.74 7.50
N LEU A 149 1.13 -5.70 8.15
CA LEU A 149 2.28 -6.41 7.59
C LEU A 149 1.92 -7.12 6.30
N VAL A 150 0.81 -7.88 6.28
CA VAL A 150 0.31 -8.53 5.07
C VAL A 150 0.00 -7.50 3.98
N ALA A 151 -0.61 -6.36 4.32
CA ALA A 151 -0.89 -5.30 3.36
C ALA A 151 0.40 -4.72 2.75
N LEU A 152 1.44 -4.48 3.54
CA LEU A 152 2.76 -4.05 3.04
C LEU A 152 3.39 -5.09 2.12
N LEU A 153 3.29 -6.36 2.51
CA LEU A 153 3.84 -7.48 1.75
C LEU A 153 3.13 -7.61 0.38
N LEU A 154 1.80 -7.49 0.37
CA LEU A 154 1.00 -7.43 -0.85
C LEU A 154 1.34 -6.20 -1.70
N ALA A 155 1.49 -5.02 -1.09
CA ALA A 155 1.90 -3.82 -1.81
C ALA A 155 3.27 -3.98 -2.49
N SER A 156 4.21 -4.66 -1.82
CA SER A 156 5.52 -4.97 -2.38
C SER A 156 5.43 -5.93 -3.57
N PHE A 157 4.63 -7.00 -3.47
CA PHE A 157 4.46 -7.94 -4.58
C PHE A 157 3.66 -7.40 -5.76
N LEU A 158 2.75 -6.45 -5.51
CA LEU A 158 1.98 -5.78 -6.55
C LEU A 158 2.76 -4.66 -7.25
N ARG A 159 3.96 -4.33 -6.76
CA ARG A 159 4.87 -3.42 -7.46
C ARG A 159 5.47 -4.15 -8.65
N SER A 160 5.31 -3.61 -9.85
CA SER A 160 5.86 -4.21 -11.06
C SER A 160 6.40 -3.14 -12.00
N VAL A 161 7.50 -3.42 -12.67
CA VAL A 161 8.13 -2.53 -13.64
C VAL A 161 8.59 -3.40 -14.80
N GLY A 162 8.43 -2.89 -16.02
CA GLY A 162 8.90 -3.58 -17.21
C GLY A 162 8.51 -2.85 -18.49
N ALA A 163 8.79 -3.49 -19.61
CA ALA A 163 8.42 -3.04 -20.94
C ALA A 163 7.93 -4.22 -21.77
N TYR A 164 6.91 -3.99 -22.58
CA TYR A 164 6.45 -4.95 -23.58
C TYR A 164 6.85 -4.43 -24.95
N ASP A 165 7.65 -5.20 -25.67
CA ASP A 165 8.03 -4.90 -27.04
C ASP A 165 7.10 -5.70 -27.99
N PRO A 166 6.20 -5.03 -28.73
CA PRO A 166 5.30 -5.71 -29.65
C PRO A 166 5.99 -6.24 -30.91
N ASP A 167 7.10 -5.63 -31.33
CA ASP A 167 7.85 -6.02 -32.52
C ASP A 167 8.67 -7.30 -32.23
N GLU A 168 9.26 -7.37 -31.03
CA GLU A 168 10.00 -8.55 -30.56
C GLU A 168 9.13 -9.60 -29.86
N ARG A 169 7.83 -9.32 -29.68
CA ARG A 169 6.88 -10.14 -28.91
C ARG A 169 7.45 -10.59 -27.57
N THR A 170 8.16 -9.70 -26.88
CA THR A 170 8.91 -10.02 -25.66
C THR A 170 8.52 -9.08 -24.52
N ILE A 171 8.32 -9.64 -23.32
CA ILE A 171 8.11 -8.87 -22.09
C ILE A 171 9.42 -8.80 -21.33
N TYR A 172 9.96 -7.60 -21.17
CA TYR A 172 11.10 -7.32 -20.32
C TYR A 172 10.63 -6.97 -18.90
N LEU A 173 11.06 -7.75 -17.91
CA LEU A 173 10.82 -7.43 -16.50
C LEU A 173 11.92 -6.49 -15.97
N TYR A 174 11.82 -6.10 -14.70
CA TYR A 174 12.76 -5.17 -14.05
C TYR A 174 14.24 -5.56 -14.18
N ASP A 175 14.53 -6.86 -14.25
CA ASP A 175 15.85 -7.39 -14.54
C ASP A 175 15.89 -7.80 -16.02
N PRO A 176 16.76 -7.22 -16.88
CA PRO A 176 16.78 -7.50 -18.32
C PRO A 176 17.07 -8.97 -18.64
N ASP A 177 17.72 -9.70 -17.73
CA ASP A 177 17.93 -11.15 -17.85
C ASP A 177 16.62 -11.96 -17.62
N GLN A 178 15.57 -11.31 -17.14
CA GLN A 178 14.22 -11.85 -16.97
C GLN A 178 13.30 -11.34 -18.10
N ALA A 179 13.57 -11.82 -19.31
CA ALA A 179 12.70 -11.63 -20.47
C ALA A 179 11.73 -12.82 -20.62
N ILE A 180 10.49 -12.53 -21.02
CA ILE A 180 9.49 -13.54 -21.36
C ILE A 180 9.22 -13.43 -22.85
N ASP A 181 9.72 -14.39 -23.61
CA ASP A 181 9.38 -14.56 -25.01
C ASP A 181 7.93 -15.07 -25.12
N LEU A 182 7.06 -14.35 -25.82
CA LEU A 182 5.66 -14.75 -25.99
C LEU A 182 5.50 -15.89 -27.01
N ASP A 183 6.51 -16.18 -27.82
CA ASP A 183 6.46 -17.26 -28.82
C ASP A 183 6.61 -18.65 -28.18
N VAL A 184 7.03 -18.74 -26.92
CA VAL A 184 7.00 -19.99 -26.15
C VAL A 184 5.71 -20.17 -25.34
N ILE A 185 4.74 -19.28 -25.50
CA ILE A 185 3.45 -19.32 -24.79
C ILE A 185 2.36 -19.82 -25.73
N GLU A 186 1.60 -20.82 -25.29
CA GLU A 186 0.47 -21.42 -26.00
C GLU A 186 -0.85 -20.72 -25.68
N GLY A 187 -0.96 -20.17 -24.47
CA GLY A 187 -2.16 -19.48 -24.04
C GLY A 187 -1.90 -18.46 -22.94
N ALA A 188 -2.72 -17.42 -22.92
CA ALA A 188 -2.70 -16.43 -21.85
C ALA A 188 -4.12 -16.20 -21.34
N SER A 189 -4.31 -16.16 -20.03
CA SER A 189 -5.58 -15.79 -19.41
C SER A 189 -5.42 -14.63 -18.46
N VAL A 190 -6.37 -13.69 -18.48
CA VAL A 190 -6.32 -12.49 -17.64
C VAL A 190 -7.44 -12.49 -16.61
N ARG A 191 -7.04 -12.31 -15.35
CA ARG A 191 -7.96 -11.99 -14.26
C ARG A 191 -7.75 -10.54 -13.84
N ARG A 192 -8.81 -9.71 -13.95
CA ARG A 192 -8.79 -8.32 -13.52
C ARG A 192 -9.39 -8.17 -12.12
N ILE A 193 -8.72 -7.41 -11.27
CA ILE A 193 -9.16 -7.05 -9.92
C ILE A 193 -8.91 -5.55 -9.74
N GLY A 194 -9.95 -4.74 -9.90
CA GLY A 194 -9.82 -3.28 -9.84
C GLY A 194 -8.86 -2.74 -10.91
N ASP A 195 -7.80 -2.05 -10.49
CA ASP A 195 -6.73 -1.52 -11.35
C ASP A 195 -5.59 -2.54 -11.57
N VAL A 196 -5.76 -3.79 -11.15
CA VAL A 196 -4.78 -4.89 -11.29
C VAL A 196 -5.22 -5.87 -12.39
N ALA A 197 -4.30 -6.28 -13.26
CA ALA A 197 -4.49 -7.44 -14.12
C ALA A 197 -3.43 -8.49 -13.83
N ILE A 198 -3.88 -9.71 -13.51
CA ILE A 198 -3.02 -10.89 -13.34
C ILE A 198 -3.10 -11.68 -14.62
N VAL A 199 -2.00 -11.76 -15.35
CA VAL A 199 -1.86 -12.58 -16.55
C VAL A 199 -1.29 -13.93 -16.13
N ASN A 200 -1.96 -15.02 -16.48
CA ASN A 200 -1.44 -16.37 -16.37
C ASN A 200 -0.98 -16.82 -17.75
N PHE A 201 0.21 -17.41 -17.80
CA PHE A 201 0.82 -17.91 -19.03
C PHE A 201 0.90 -19.43 -19.01
N ASP A 202 0.36 -20.03 -20.06
CA ASP A 202 0.48 -21.45 -20.36
C ASP A 202 1.60 -21.62 -21.38
N TYR A 203 2.74 -22.14 -20.94
CA TYR A 203 3.91 -22.31 -21.80
C TYR A 203 3.83 -23.60 -22.59
N ALA A 204 4.32 -23.54 -23.82
CA ALA A 204 4.60 -24.71 -24.62
C ALA A 204 5.58 -25.64 -23.92
N GLN A 205 5.41 -26.95 -24.13
CA GLN A 205 6.37 -27.98 -23.72
C GLN A 205 6.97 -28.66 -24.95
N PRO A 206 7.78 -27.94 -25.76
CA PRO A 206 8.45 -28.56 -26.89
C PRO A 206 9.32 -29.71 -26.39
N ASP A 207 9.16 -30.88 -27.01
CA ASP A 207 9.85 -32.14 -26.66
C ASP A 207 9.65 -32.61 -25.21
N GLY A 208 8.54 -32.23 -24.56
CA GLY A 208 8.26 -32.58 -23.17
C GLY A 208 9.20 -31.92 -22.16
N ARG A 209 9.94 -30.88 -22.58
CA ARG A 209 10.87 -30.14 -21.71
C ARG A 209 10.17 -28.95 -21.08
N TYR A 210 10.51 -28.70 -19.82
CA TYR A 210 10.00 -27.56 -19.08
C TYR A 210 10.68 -26.26 -19.56
N VAL A 211 9.88 -25.32 -20.04
CA VAL A 211 10.34 -23.96 -20.32
C VAL A 211 10.32 -23.14 -19.03
N GLN A 212 11.48 -22.60 -18.67
CA GLN A 212 11.64 -21.76 -17.49
C GLN A 212 11.04 -20.38 -17.75
N GLY A 213 10.17 -19.93 -16.84
CA GLY A 213 9.57 -18.60 -16.94
C GLY A 213 8.48 -18.39 -15.90
N PRO A 214 8.17 -17.12 -15.57
CA PRO A 214 7.10 -16.80 -14.65
C PRO A 214 5.75 -17.20 -15.25
N ARG A 215 4.99 -18.01 -14.51
CA ARG A 215 3.65 -18.47 -14.92
C ARG A 215 2.56 -17.44 -14.67
N ARG A 216 2.85 -16.45 -13.82
CA ARG A 216 1.92 -15.38 -13.46
C ARG A 216 2.68 -14.07 -13.39
N VAL A 217 2.16 -13.05 -14.05
CA VAL A 217 2.71 -11.70 -14.02
C VAL A 217 1.60 -10.70 -13.74
N VAL A 218 1.90 -9.72 -12.88
CA VAL A 218 0.99 -8.64 -12.55
C VAL A 218 1.30 -7.43 -13.41
N LEU A 219 0.36 -7.08 -14.28
CA LEU A 219 0.48 -6.00 -15.26
C LEU A 219 -0.63 -4.95 -15.06
N PRO A 220 -0.44 -3.71 -15.54
CA PRO A 220 -1.55 -2.79 -15.73
C PRO A 220 -2.56 -3.35 -16.75
N PRO A 221 -3.87 -3.08 -16.59
CA PRO A 221 -4.91 -3.67 -17.45
C PRO A 221 -4.72 -3.44 -18.95
N ARG A 222 -4.17 -2.27 -19.33
CA ARG A 222 -3.88 -1.93 -20.73
C ARG A 222 -2.77 -2.80 -21.31
N VAL A 223 -1.64 -2.93 -20.59
CA VAL A 223 -0.53 -3.80 -21.00
C VAL A 223 -0.99 -5.25 -21.07
N ALA A 224 -1.78 -5.71 -20.08
CA ALA A 224 -2.31 -7.06 -20.05
C ALA A 224 -3.22 -7.38 -21.26
N SER A 225 -4.04 -6.44 -21.72
CA SER A 225 -4.85 -6.66 -22.93
C SER A 225 -4.01 -6.77 -24.19
N GLU A 226 -2.95 -5.97 -24.31
CA GLU A 226 -2.06 -6.01 -25.48
C GLU A 226 -1.26 -7.32 -25.51
N VAL A 227 -0.73 -7.74 -24.35
CA VAL A 227 -0.02 -9.02 -24.22
C VAL A 227 -0.91 -10.22 -24.55
N VAL A 228 -2.14 -10.28 -24.03
CA VAL A 228 -3.06 -11.37 -24.37
C VAL A 228 -3.42 -11.36 -25.84
N ALA A 229 -3.74 -10.19 -26.40
CA ALA A 229 -4.06 -10.07 -27.82
C ALA A 229 -2.88 -10.54 -28.70
N ALA A 230 -1.64 -10.27 -28.30
CA ALA A 230 -0.46 -10.73 -29.00
C ALA A 230 -0.32 -12.26 -28.95
N VAL A 231 -0.55 -12.89 -27.79
CA VAL A 231 -0.54 -14.35 -27.63
C VAL A 231 -1.66 -15.01 -28.45
N ASP A 232 -2.87 -14.44 -28.45
CA ASP A 232 -4.04 -14.97 -29.17
C ASP A 232 -3.95 -14.78 -30.70
N ALA A 233 -3.21 -13.76 -31.17
CA ALA A 233 -3.05 -13.47 -32.60
C ALA A 233 -2.01 -14.36 -33.30
N ARG A 234 -1.51 -15.39 -32.61
CA ARG A 234 -0.57 -16.39 -33.12
C ARG A 234 -1.30 -17.48 -33.91
#